data_AF-A0A1E2SIX4-F1
#
_entry.id   AF-A0A1E2SIX4-F1
#
_cell.length_a   1.000
_cell.length_b   1.000
_cell.length_c   1.000
_cell.angle_alpha   90.00
_cell.angle_beta   90.00
_cell.angle_gamma   90.00
#
_symmetry.space_group_name_H-M   'P 1'
#
loop_
_entity.id
_entity.type
_entity.pdbx_description
1 polymer ?
#
loop_
_entity_poly.entity_id
_entity_poly.type
_entity_poly.pdbx_seq_one_letter_code
_entity_poly.pdbx_strand_id
1 'polypeptide(L)'
;MDDSVRMILGSEQYERSESTLRAEFVQVEIGLQSDDVGPLRAAARRLRSLAAAELGWFRLSVRTHFLTSCTQRHLEALLLGESDNRTRLDLLRALRFASERLIDHPMWAPIANERDAAKWRTWLTRVAEEAATSRDSGVRAEAGYVLVASGKSCG
;
A
#
# COMPACT_ATOMS: atom_id res chain seq x y z
N MET A 1 -22.18 -6.87 7.52
CA MET A 1 -21.64 -5.52 7.77
C MET A 1 -22.48 -4.87 8.85
N ASP A 2 -21.86 -4.43 9.93
CA ASP A 2 -22.47 -3.77 11.09
C ASP A 2 -23.19 -2.46 10.67
N ASP A 3 -24.33 -2.16 11.27
CA ASP A 3 -25.14 -0.96 11.00
C ASP A 3 -24.36 0.33 11.32
N SER A 4 -23.47 0.29 12.30
CA SER A 4 -22.57 1.42 12.61
C SER A 4 -21.61 1.73 11.46
N VAL A 5 -21.12 0.70 10.76
CA VAL A 5 -20.25 0.84 9.59
C VAL A 5 -21.05 1.39 8.40
N ARG A 6 -22.27 0.89 8.18
CA ARG A 6 -23.17 1.43 7.14
C ARG A 6 -23.43 2.92 7.34
N MET A 7 -23.72 3.35 8.57
CA MET A 7 -23.93 4.77 8.89
C MET A 7 -22.71 5.63 8.60
N ILE A 8 -21.50 5.17 8.97
CA ILE A 8 -20.26 5.91 8.68
C ILE A 8 -20.05 6.04 7.17
N LEU A 9 -20.14 4.93 6.43
CA LEU A 9 -19.88 4.90 4.99
C LEU A 9 -20.95 5.65 4.17
N GLY A 10 -22.16 5.78 4.72
CA GLY A 10 -23.25 6.57 4.12
C GLY A 10 -23.30 8.03 4.59
N SER A 11 -22.33 8.50 5.39
CA SER A 11 -22.32 9.87 5.90
C SER A 11 -21.71 10.86 4.91
N GLU A 12 -22.21 12.10 4.88
CA GLU A 12 -21.62 13.20 4.10
C GLU A 12 -20.16 13.48 4.49
N GLN A 13 -19.78 13.20 5.74
CA GLN A 13 -18.41 13.33 6.20
C GLN A 13 -17.51 12.32 5.48
N TYR A 14 -17.97 11.08 5.34
CA TYR A 14 -17.24 10.06 4.59
C TYR A 14 -17.12 10.44 3.12
N GLU A 15 -18.20 10.89 2.48
CA GLU A 15 -18.18 11.33 1.07
C GLU A 15 -17.17 12.47 0.82
N ARG A 16 -17.14 13.49 1.69
CA ARG A 16 -16.16 14.58 1.60
C ARG A 16 -14.72 14.10 1.77
N SER A 17 -14.49 13.23 2.75
CA SER A 17 -13.17 12.63 2.97
C SER A 17 -12.75 11.76 1.79
N GLU A 18 -13.70 11.05 1.18
CA GLU A 18 -13.48 10.15 0.07
C GLU A 18 -13.13 10.92 -1.21
N SER A 19 -13.87 12.00 -1.51
CA SER A 19 -13.54 12.93 -2.59
C SER A 19 -12.15 13.53 -2.44
N THR A 20 -11.78 13.96 -1.23
CA THR A 20 -10.43 14.47 -0.93
C THR A 20 -9.35 13.42 -1.20
N LEU A 21 -9.57 12.18 -0.72
CA LEU A 21 -8.64 11.08 -0.93
C LEU A 21 -8.52 10.69 -2.41
N ARG A 22 -9.61 10.73 -3.18
CA ARG A 22 -9.57 10.48 -4.62
C ARG A 22 -8.70 11.50 -5.34
N ALA A 23 -8.88 12.78 -5.06
CA ALA A 23 -8.04 13.84 -5.65
C ALA A 23 -6.56 13.62 -5.28
N GLU A 24 -6.30 13.21 -4.04
CA GLU A 24 -4.96 12.90 -3.58
C GLU A 24 -4.34 11.70 -4.32
N PHE A 25 -5.10 10.62 -4.53
CA PHE A 25 -4.63 9.47 -5.30
C PHE A 25 -4.30 9.83 -6.73
N VAL A 26 -5.07 10.71 -7.37
CA VAL A 26 -4.74 11.20 -8.73
C VAL A 26 -3.37 11.86 -8.73
N GLN A 27 -3.07 12.71 -7.75
CA GLN A 27 -1.75 13.36 -7.65
C GLN A 27 -0.62 12.37 -7.36
N VAL A 28 -0.87 11.38 -6.50
CA VAL A 28 0.10 10.31 -6.23
C VAL A 28 0.39 9.52 -7.51
N GLU A 29 -0.64 9.08 -8.24
CA GLU A 29 -0.45 8.32 -9.47
C GLU A 29 0.29 9.12 -10.55
N ILE A 30 -0.04 10.40 -10.73
CA ILE A 30 0.69 11.28 -11.66
C ILE A 30 2.17 11.34 -11.27
N GLY A 31 2.48 11.53 -9.99
CA GLY A 31 3.87 11.58 -9.54
C GLY A 31 4.58 10.23 -9.66
N LEU A 32 3.90 9.11 -9.43
CA LEU A 32 4.45 7.76 -9.60
C LEU A 32 4.77 7.43 -11.07
N GLN A 33 4.10 8.08 -12.01
CA GLN A 33 4.36 7.94 -13.46
C GLN A 33 5.45 8.89 -13.97
N SER A 34 6.05 9.72 -13.10
CA SER A 34 7.07 10.68 -13.50
C SER A 34 8.42 10.00 -13.71
N ASP A 35 9.09 10.34 -14.81
CA ASP A 35 10.49 9.97 -15.05
C ASP A 35 11.47 10.78 -14.17
N ASP A 36 11.00 11.85 -13.53
CA ASP A 36 11.79 12.67 -12.64
C ASP A 36 11.80 12.09 -11.22
N VAL A 37 12.99 11.84 -10.69
CA VAL A 37 13.20 11.29 -9.33
C VAL A 37 12.55 12.16 -8.24
N GLY A 38 12.46 13.47 -8.45
CA GLY A 38 11.86 14.41 -7.48
C GLY A 38 10.35 14.14 -7.24
N PRO A 39 9.50 14.35 -8.26
CA PRO A 39 8.07 14.02 -8.21
C PRO A 39 7.79 12.56 -7.83
N LEU A 40 8.55 11.61 -8.40
CA LEU A 40 8.41 10.19 -8.09
C LEU A 40 8.64 9.90 -6.60
N ARG A 41 9.73 10.42 -6.03
CA ARG A 41 10.04 10.25 -4.61
C ARG A 41 9.00 10.93 -3.72
N ALA A 42 8.51 12.11 -4.12
CA ALA A 42 7.46 12.82 -3.39
C ALA A 42 6.16 12.01 -3.36
N ALA A 43 5.77 11.41 -4.49
CA ALA A 43 4.61 10.54 -4.60
C ALA A 43 4.76 9.25 -3.79
N ALA A 44 5.91 8.56 -3.87
CA ALA A 44 6.20 7.38 -3.06
C ALA A 44 6.11 7.67 -1.56
N ARG A 45 6.68 8.81 -1.11
CA ARG A 45 6.56 9.26 0.28
C ARG A 45 5.12 9.56 0.68
N ARG A 46 4.33 10.14 -0.22
CA ARG A 46 2.93 10.45 0.05
C ARG A 46 2.09 9.18 0.15
N LEU A 47 2.30 8.22 -0.75
CA LEU A 47 1.67 6.90 -0.69
C LEU A 47 2.00 6.19 0.63
N ARG A 48 3.28 6.22 1.06
CA ARG A 48 3.69 5.73 2.38
C ARG A 48 2.94 6.41 3.52
N SER A 49 2.79 7.73 3.46
CA SER A 49 2.06 8.50 4.48
C SER A 49 0.58 8.13 4.53
N LEU A 50 -0.05 7.86 3.38
CA LEU A 50 -1.43 7.41 3.31
C LEU A 50 -1.61 6.02 3.93
N ALA A 51 -0.68 5.10 3.65
CA ALA A 51 -0.69 3.75 4.22
C ALA A 51 -0.42 3.75 5.74
N ALA A 52 0.45 4.65 6.21
CA ALA A 52 0.82 4.78 7.62
C ALA A 52 -0.21 5.54 8.47
N ALA A 53 -1.20 6.20 7.85
CA ALA A 53 -2.16 7.03 8.55
C ALA A 53 -2.98 6.25 9.59
N GLU A 54 -3.65 7.00 10.47
CA GLU A 54 -4.55 6.42 11.47
C GLU A 54 -5.58 5.50 10.82
N LEU A 55 -5.76 4.33 11.44
CA LEU A 55 -6.63 3.30 10.94
C LEU A 55 -8.09 3.66 11.21
N GLY A 56 -8.93 3.54 10.20
CA GLY A 56 -10.37 3.74 10.35
C GLY A 56 -11.12 3.54 9.04
N TRP A 57 -12.45 3.53 9.10
CA TRP A 57 -13.31 3.32 7.93
C TRP A 57 -13.12 4.37 6.83
N PHE A 58 -12.70 5.59 7.19
CA PHE A 58 -12.30 6.64 6.23
C PHE A 58 -11.10 6.25 5.35
N ARG A 59 -10.37 5.18 5.68
CA ARG A 59 -9.24 4.64 4.88
C ARG A 59 -9.64 3.51 3.94
N LEU A 60 -10.94 3.22 3.81
CA LEU A 60 -11.42 2.17 2.93
C LEU A 60 -10.95 2.35 1.48
N SER A 61 -10.93 3.57 0.95
CA SER A 61 -10.43 3.85 -0.40
C SER A 61 -8.92 3.57 -0.54
N VAL A 62 -8.14 3.81 0.51
CA VAL A 62 -6.70 3.48 0.54
C VAL A 62 -6.49 1.98 0.50
N ARG A 63 -7.26 1.23 1.29
CA ARG A 63 -7.28 -0.24 1.21
C ARG A 63 -7.61 -0.71 -0.20
N THR A 64 -8.68 -0.20 -0.78
CA THR A 64 -9.13 -0.58 -2.13
C THR A 64 -8.05 -0.30 -3.17
N HIS A 65 -7.37 0.84 -3.08
CA HIS A 65 -6.30 1.22 -3.98
C HIS A 65 -5.18 0.15 -4.02
N PHE A 66 -4.66 -0.26 -2.86
CA PHE A 66 -3.62 -1.30 -2.78
C PHE A 66 -4.08 -2.68 -3.29
N LEU A 67 -5.37 -3.01 -3.17
CA LEU A 67 -5.91 -4.28 -3.64
C LEU A 67 -6.14 -4.34 -5.16
N THR A 68 -6.04 -3.23 -5.88
CA THR A 68 -6.25 -3.27 -7.34
C THR A 68 -5.04 -3.86 -8.07
N SER A 69 -5.29 -4.71 -9.07
CA SER A 69 -4.23 -5.27 -9.93
C SER A 69 -3.49 -4.20 -10.75
N CYS A 70 -4.10 -3.04 -10.98
CA CYS A 70 -3.44 -1.94 -11.67
C CYS A 70 -2.34 -1.33 -10.79
N THR A 71 -2.71 -0.93 -9.57
CA THR A 71 -1.77 -0.40 -8.57
C THR A 71 -0.67 -1.42 -8.27
N GLN A 72 -1.00 -2.69 -8.05
CA GLN A 72 0.01 -3.72 -7.77
C GLN A 72 1.05 -3.86 -8.88
N ARG A 73 0.62 -3.94 -10.14
CA ARG A 73 1.55 -4.00 -11.29
C ARG A 73 2.41 -2.74 -11.41
N HIS A 74 1.82 -1.57 -11.17
CA HIS A 74 2.55 -0.31 -11.22
C HIS A 74 3.62 -0.22 -10.13
N LEU A 75 3.25 -0.50 -8.88
CA LEU A 75 4.18 -0.49 -7.74
C LEU A 75 5.29 -1.52 -7.89
N GLU A 76 4.98 -2.70 -8.42
CA GLU A 76 5.96 -3.73 -8.73
C GLU A 76 6.97 -3.25 -9.79
N ALA A 77 6.50 -2.71 -10.91
CA ALA A 77 7.36 -2.18 -11.95
C ALA A 77 8.31 -1.11 -11.41
N LEU A 78 7.80 -0.20 -10.56
CA LEU A 78 8.62 0.82 -9.89
C LEU A 78 9.62 0.21 -8.91
N LEU A 79 9.21 -0.72 -8.06
CA LEU A 79 10.10 -1.32 -7.05
C LEU A 79 11.29 -2.07 -7.66
N LEU A 80 11.06 -2.71 -8.81
CA LEU A 80 12.05 -3.54 -9.49
C LEU A 80 12.86 -2.76 -10.53
N GLY A 81 12.27 -1.73 -11.14
CA GLY A 81 12.90 -0.91 -12.18
C GLY A 81 13.58 0.35 -11.68
N GLU A 82 13.18 0.90 -10.52
CA GLU A 82 13.73 2.15 -10.00
C GLU A 82 15.18 1.98 -9.52
N SER A 83 16.01 2.99 -9.79
CA SER A 83 17.41 3.05 -9.35
C SER A 83 17.59 3.76 -8.00
N ASP A 84 16.71 4.68 -7.66
CA ASP A 84 16.72 5.44 -6.41
C ASP A 84 16.24 4.58 -5.24
N ASN A 85 17.19 4.15 -4.40
CA ASN A 85 16.89 3.35 -3.22
C ASN A 85 15.97 4.06 -2.22
N ARG A 86 15.95 5.40 -2.18
CA ARG A 86 15.04 6.15 -1.29
C ARG A 86 13.59 5.99 -1.72
N THR A 87 13.29 6.12 -3.01
CA THR A 87 11.96 5.83 -3.57
C THR A 87 11.57 4.39 -3.27
N ARG A 88 12.45 3.41 -3.55
CA ARG A 88 12.18 1.99 -3.29
C ARG A 88 11.88 1.71 -1.81
N LEU A 89 12.63 2.32 -0.89
CA LEU A 89 12.37 2.24 0.54
C LEU A 89 11.01 2.82 0.94
N ASP A 90 10.63 3.97 0.40
CA ASP A 90 9.33 4.57 0.68
C ASP A 90 8.18 3.70 0.16
N LEU A 91 8.35 3.08 -1.02
CA LEU A 91 7.39 2.11 -1.58
C LEU A 91 7.29 0.84 -0.73
N LEU A 92 8.42 0.23 -0.33
CA LEU A 92 8.40 -0.97 0.53
C LEU A 92 7.71 -0.69 1.88
N ARG A 93 7.97 0.47 2.49
CA ARG A 93 7.29 0.90 3.71
C ARG A 93 5.80 1.09 3.50
N ALA A 94 5.39 1.64 2.36
CA ALA A 94 3.98 1.77 2.02
C ALA A 94 3.31 0.39 1.95
N LEU A 95 3.96 -0.60 1.32
CA LEU A 95 3.46 -1.96 1.24
C LEU A 95 3.40 -2.66 2.60
N ARG A 96 4.43 -2.47 3.45
CA ARG A 96 4.43 -2.98 4.83
C ARG A 96 3.23 -2.44 5.61
N PHE A 97 3.06 -1.12 5.65
CA PHE A 97 1.94 -0.50 6.35
C PHE A 97 0.59 -0.91 5.75
N ALA A 98 0.50 -1.06 4.43
CA ALA A 98 -0.71 -1.54 3.78
C ALA A 98 -1.07 -2.96 4.26
N SER A 99 -0.11 -3.90 4.30
CA SER A 99 -0.39 -5.25 4.81
C SER A 99 -0.85 -5.21 6.27
N GLU A 100 -0.07 -4.58 7.14
CA GLU A 100 -0.31 -4.55 8.59
C GLU A 100 -1.62 -3.84 8.97
N ARG A 101 -1.97 -2.75 8.27
CA ARG A 101 -3.05 -1.84 8.69
C ARG A 101 -4.27 -1.91 7.80
N LEU A 102 -4.10 -2.08 6.49
CA LEU A 102 -5.18 -1.93 5.51
C LEU A 102 -5.71 -3.28 5.02
N ILE A 103 -4.90 -4.33 5.04
CA ILE A 103 -5.30 -5.65 4.54
C ILE A 103 -5.59 -6.61 5.69
N ASP A 104 -4.60 -6.88 6.55
CA ASP A 104 -4.66 -7.96 7.54
C ASP A 104 -5.29 -7.55 8.88
N HIS A 105 -5.54 -6.25 9.08
CA HIS A 105 -6.06 -5.75 10.36
C HIS A 105 -7.51 -6.24 10.63
N PRO A 106 -7.83 -6.72 11.85
CA PRO A 106 -9.15 -7.30 12.19
C PRO A 106 -10.37 -6.40 11.93
N MET A 107 -10.20 -5.07 12.00
CA MET A 107 -11.25 -4.09 11.67
C MET A 107 -11.89 -4.35 10.29
N TRP A 108 -11.13 -4.90 9.33
CA TRP A 108 -11.62 -5.15 7.97
C TRP A 108 -12.37 -6.47 7.82
N ALA A 109 -12.40 -7.33 8.84
CA ALA A 109 -13.08 -8.63 8.78
C ALA A 109 -14.51 -8.58 8.18
N PRO A 110 -15.36 -7.56 8.45
CA PRO A 110 -16.70 -7.48 7.87
C PRO A 110 -16.77 -7.31 6.35
N ILE A 111 -15.67 -6.90 5.72
CA ILE A 111 -15.56 -6.65 4.26
C ILE A 111 -14.35 -7.38 3.63
N ALA A 112 -13.61 -8.15 4.43
CA ALA A 112 -12.45 -8.86 3.96
C ALA A 112 -12.88 -10.01 3.05
N ASN A 113 -12.12 -10.19 1.97
CA ASN A 113 -12.26 -11.32 1.06
C ASN A 113 -10.99 -12.15 1.13
N GLU A 114 -11.10 -13.38 1.61
CA GLU A 114 -9.95 -14.27 1.77
C GLU A 114 -9.20 -14.49 0.45
N ARG A 115 -9.90 -14.52 -0.68
CA ARG A 115 -9.28 -14.64 -2.00
C ARG A 115 -8.38 -13.45 -2.33
N ASP A 116 -8.82 -12.24 -1.99
CA ASP A 116 -8.05 -11.03 -2.27
C ASP A 116 -6.89 -10.88 -1.29
N ALA A 117 -7.07 -11.24 -0.02
CA ALA A 117 -5.99 -11.30 0.97
C ALA A 117 -4.92 -12.34 0.60
N ALA A 118 -5.33 -13.52 0.12
CA ALA A 118 -4.40 -14.54 -0.38
C ALA A 118 -3.63 -14.05 -1.61
N LYS A 119 -4.30 -13.44 -2.59
CA LYS A 119 -3.64 -12.83 -3.76
C LYS A 119 -2.65 -11.75 -3.35
N TRP A 120 -3.05 -10.86 -2.43
CA TRP A 120 -2.20 -9.81 -1.89
C TRP A 120 -0.94 -10.40 -1.27
N ARG A 121 -1.06 -11.36 -0.34
CA ARG A 121 0.08 -11.99 0.32
C ARG A 121 1.02 -12.69 -0.66
N THR A 122 0.49 -13.42 -1.64
CA THR A 122 1.29 -14.07 -2.68
C THR A 122 2.06 -13.05 -3.52
N TRP A 123 1.38 -12.00 -3.98
CA TRP A 123 2.01 -10.92 -4.74
C TRP A 123 3.08 -10.19 -3.91
N LEU A 124 2.74 -9.81 -2.68
CA LEU A 124 3.61 -9.09 -1.76
C LEU A 124 4.87 -9.89 -1.42
N THR A 125 4.72 -11.19 -1.17
CA THR A 125 5.85 -12.09 -0.90
C THR A 125 6.81 -12.10 -2.08
N ARG A 126 6.32 -12.30 -3.30
CA ARG A 126 7.17 -12.35 -4.49
C ARG A 126 7.93 -11.04 -4.70
N VAL A 127 7.23 -9.90 -4.64
CA VAL A 127 7.87 -8.57 -4.81
C VAL A 127 8.93 -8.33 -3.74
N ALA A 128 8.66 -8.73 -2.50
CA ALA A 128 9.61 -8.58 -1.40
C ALA A 128 10.81 -9.53 -1.53
N GLU A 129 10.63 -10.77 -1.99
CA GLU A 129 11.74 -11.69 -2.29
C GLU A 129 12.68 -11.12 -3.35
N GLU A 130 12.11 -10.56 -4.42
CA GLU A 130 12.89 -9.91 -5.48
C GLU A 130 13.63 -8.68 -4.93
N ALA A 131 12.96 -7.82 -4.15
CA ALA A 131 13.59 -6.65 -3.51
C ALA A 131 14.69 -7.04 -2.50
N ALA A 132 14.57 -8.19 -1.83
CA ALA A 132 15.55 -8.71 -0.88
C ALA A 132 16.89 -9.08 -1.55
N THR A 133 16.92 -9.22 -2.87
CA THR A 133 18.17 -9.42 -3.64
C THR A 133 18.96 -8.13 -3.89
N SER A 134 18.41 -6.96 -3.52
CA SER A 134 19.04 -5.67 -3.79
C SER A 134 20.44 -5.55 -3.19
N ARG A 135 21.33 -4.80 -3.84
CA ARG A 135 22.67 -4.48 -3.30
C ARG A 135 22.62 -3.51 -2.11
N ASP A 136 21.56 -2.71 -2.01
CA ASP A 136 21.36 -1.77 -0.92
C ASP A 136 20.87 -2.47 0.35
N SER A 137 21.60 -2.32 1.45
CA SER A 137 21.27 -2.98 2.71
C SER A 137 19.95 -2.49 3.33
N GLY A 138 19.60 -1.21 3.13
CA GLY A 138 18.34 -0.65 3.61
C GLY A 138 17.16 -1.28 2.89
N VAL A 139 17.22 -1.36 1.55
CA VAL A 139 16.19 -2.00 0.73
C VAL A 139 16.03 -3.48 1.12
N ARG A 140 17.12 -4.21 1.30
CA ARG A 140 17.04 -5.62 1.75
C ARG A 140 16.39 -5.75 3.13
N ALA A 141 16.76 -4.89 4.08
CA ALA A 141 16.19 -4.92 5.42
C ALA A 141 14.68 -4.63 5.40
N GLU A 142 14.25 -3.61 4.65
CA GLU A 142 12.83 -3.28 4.51
C GLU A 142 12.05 -4.38 3.80
N ALA A 143 12.62 -4.99 2.75
CA ALA A 143 12.04 -6.15 2.09
C ALA A 143 11.86 -7.33 3.06
N GLY A 144 12.82 -7.55 3.96
CA GLY A 144 12.70 -8.52 5.05
C GLY A 144 11.49 -8.27 5.96
N TYR A 145 11.24 -7.01 6.35
CA TYR A 145 10.03 -6.67 7.12
C TYR A 145 8.75 -6.91 6.32
N VAL A 146 8.76 -6.63 5.01
CA VAL A 146 7.62 -6.90 4.13
C VAL A 146 7.35 -8.40 4.02
N LEU A 147 8.37 -9.25 3.96
CA LEU A 147 8.22 -10.72 3.94
C LEU A 147 7.56 -11.23 5.23
N VAL A 148 7.97 -10.70 6.38
CA VAL A 148 7.31 -11.03 7.65
C VAL A 148 5.84 -10.60 7.62
N ALA A 149 5.57 -9.38 7.13
CA ALA A 149 4.21 -8.85 7.02
C ALA A 149 3.32 -9.62 6.04
N SER A 150 3.88 -10.24 4.99
CA SER A 150 3.12 -11.07 4.05
C SER A 150 2.73 -12.44 4.64
N GLY A 151 3.15 -12.74 5.86
CA GLY A 151 2.92 -14.02 6.54
C GLY A 151 4.02 -15.05 6.27
N LYS A 152 5.10 -14.68 5.56
CA LYS A 152 6.29 -15.53 5.42
C LYS A 152 7.23 -15.25 6.59
N SER A 153 7.03 -15.96 7.69
CA SER A 153 8.08 -16.10 8.69
C SER A 153 9.24 -16.85 8.03
N CYS A 154 10.46 -16.28 8.02
CA CYS A 154 11.65 -17.08 7.76
C CYS A 154 11.78 -18.10 8.90
N GLY A 155 11.30 -19.32 8.65
CA GLY A 155 11.51 -20.51 9.46
C GLY A 155 12.28 -21.53 8.66
#